data_AF-A0A812MUX0-F1
#
_entry.id   AF-A0A812MUX0-F1
#
_cell.length_a   1.000
_cell.length_b   1.000
_cell.length_c   1.000
_cell.angle_alpha   90.00
_cell.angle_beta   90.00
_cell.angle_gamma   90.00
#
_symmetry.space_group_name_H-M   'P 1'
#
loop_
_entity.id
_entity.type
_entity.pdbx_description
1 polymer ?
#
loop_
_entity_poly.entity_id
_entity_poly.type
_entity_poly.pdbx_seq_one_letter_code
_entity_poly.pdbx_strand_id
1 'polypeptide(L)'
;MDDAELGVSGVRARGNDATEAFDAIAEEIKQDCSVLRSGNAPWLLWRVVDVIVDDMQPILAAFRARLQWFTAHIARRRAKSDNDVEKKLLWTRVELEWVQRKVRPISRVVRQMIHDKTIVGDVTQYLEDVEDHLETYIEELSRSIGVCDSLRDQVRSFRDREQQGVVYVLALVTTMTTPLQLLASMYGMNFIDDSGKPVVPGLGRLDMQRGYCLFWGLGVAIVSAIYISFRYVLKWM
;
A
#
# COMPACT_ATOMS: atom_id res chain seq x y z
N MET A 1 -32.24 -29.06 22.23
CA MET A 1 -33.17 -27.97 21.89
C MET A 1 -32.47 -26.64 21.99
N ASP A 2 -31.72 -26.16 21.02
CA ASP A 2 -31.12 -26.71 19.80
C ASP A 2 -30.20 -25.57 19.32
N ASP A 3 -28.93 -25.91 19.11
CA ASP A 3 -28.19 -25.71 17.87
C ASP A 3 -28.23 -24.34 17.18
N ALA A 4 -27.07 -23.66 17.25
CA ALA A 4 -26.52 -22.93 16.10
C ALA A 4 -25.01 -22.73 16.32
N GLU A 5 -24.27 -23.81 16.09
CA GLU A 5 -22.84 -23.77 15.77
C GLU A 5 -22.61 -22.81 14.60
N LEU A 6 -21.92 -21.70 14.85
CA LEU A 6 -21.21 -20.98 13.81
C LEU A 6 -19.73 -21.34 13.94
N GLY A 7 -19.36 -22.30 13.09
CA GLY A 7 -18.05 -22.93 13.03
C GLY A 7 -16.92 -21.90 12.93
N VAL A 8 -16.30 -21.65 14.07
CA VAL A 8 -14.88 -21.33 14.14
C VAL A 8 -14.16 -22.66 13.91
N SER A 9 -14.11 -23.07 12.63
CA SER A 9 -13.26 -24.16 12.19
C SER A 9 -11.84 -23.82 12.65
N GLY A 10 -11.35 -24.65 13.57
CA GLY A 10 -10.10 -24.43 14.27
C GLY A 10 -8.98 -24.19 13.26
N VAL A 11 -8.39 -23.00 13.36
CA VAL A 11 -6.99 -22.81 12.99
C VAL A 11 -6.21 -23.63 14.00
N ARG A 12 -6.13 -24.93 13.75
CA ARG A 12 -5.27 -25.87 14.43
C ARG A 12 -3.87 -25.31 14.24
N ALA A 13 -3.29 -24.78 15.32
CA ALA A 13 -1.89 -24.42 15.35
C ALA A 13 -1.10 -25.69 15.00
N ARG A 14 -0.72 -25.76 13.73
CA ARG A 14 0.04 -26.85 13.12
C ARG A 14 1.46 -26.69 13.65
N GLY A 15 1.70 -27.43 14.72
CA GLY A 15 2.93 -27.38 15.49
C GLY A 15 3.59 -28.73 15.44
N ASN A 16 3.90 -29.25 14.23
CA ASN A 16 5.11 -30.03 13.94
C ASN A 16 5.23 -30.40 12.43
N ASP A 17 4.95 -29.47 11.51
CA ASP A 17 4.68 -29.74 10.08
C ASP A 17 5.78 -30.50 9.35
N ALA A 18 7.06 -30.22 9.65
CA ALA A 18 8.17 -30.95 9.03
C ALA A 18 8.14 -32.44 9.39
N THR A 19 7.73 -32.78 10.62
CA THR A 19 7.68 -34.18 11.07
C THR A 19 6.50 -34.90 10.44
N GLU A 20 5.35 -34.23 10.31
CA GLU A 20 4.18 -34.77 9.58
C GLU A 20 4.49 -35.01 8.09
N ALA A 21 5.24 -34.10 7.46
CA ALA A 21 5.66 -34.22 6.07
C ALA A 21 6.59 -35.42 5.84
N PHE A 22 7.57 -35.63 6.73
CA PHE A 22 8.43 -36.82 6.70
C PHE A 22 7.70 -38.11 7.13
N ASP A 23 6.72 -38.01 8.03
CA ASP A 23 5.86 -39.12 8.43
C ASP A 23 4.98 -39.59 7.26
N ALA A 24 4.45 -38.67 6.45
CA ALA A 24 3.72 -38.98 5.23
C ALA A 24 4.58 -39.76 4.22
N ILE A 25 5.84 -39.35 4.03
CA ILE A 25 6.81 -40.10 3.21
C ILE A 25 7.07 -41.49 3.81
N ALA A 26 7.24 -41.57 5.14
CA ALA A 26 7.48 -42.84 5.83
C ALA A 26 6.27 -43.79 5.74
N GLU A 27 5.05 -43.27 5.70
CA GLU A 27 3.82 -44.04 5.52
C GLU A 27 3.65 -44.52 4.07
N GLU A 28 4.03 -43.70 3.08
CA GLU A 28 4.03 -44.03 1.65
C GLU A 28 5.07 -45.11 1.27
N ILE A 29 6.19 -45.17 2.00
CA ILE A 29 7.18 -46.26 1.88
C ILE A 29 6.65 -47.58 2.47
N LYS A 30 5.81 -47.50 3.52
CA LYS A 30 5.24 -48.68 4.18
C LYS A 30 4.12 -49.34 3.37
N GLN A 31 3.44 -48.59 2.49
CA GLN A 31 2.43 -49.15 1.59
C GLN A 31 3.06 -50.11 0.56
N ASP A 32 2.47 -51.30 0.42
CA ASP A 32 2.88 -52.26 -0.59
C ASP A 32 2.46 -51.76 -1.99
N CYS A 33 3.36 -51.86 -2.98
CA CYS A 33 3.23 -51.40 -4.37
C CYS A 33 3.38 -49.89 -4.64
N SER A 34 3.92 -49.07 -3.72
CA SER A 34 4.24 -47.67 -4.05
C SER A 34 5.49 -47.57 -4.94
N VAL A 35 5.49 -46.61 -5.88
CA VAL A 35 6.62 -46.34 -6.79
C VAL A 35 7.90 -46.04 -5.99
N LEU A 36 7.75 -45.46 -4.80
CA LEU A 36 8.84 -45.20 -3.85
C LEU A 36 9.53 -46.47 -3.35
N ARG A 37 8.75 -47.54 -3.09
CA ARG A 37 9.28 -48.80 -2.58
C ARG A 37 9.97 -49.63 -3.66
N SER A 38 9.48 -49.55 -4.89
CA SER A 38 10.12 -50.16 -6.07
C SER A 38 11.28 -49.33 -6.63
N GLY A 39 11.37 -48.05 -6.24
CA GLY A 39 12.33 -47.09 -6.77
C GLY A 39 13.71 -47.17 -6.13
N ASN A 40 14.73 -46.75 -6.89
CA ASN A 40 16.09 -46.55 -6.40
C ASN A 40 16.21 -45.27 -5.56
N ALA A 41 17.36 -45.05 -4.92
CA ALA A 41 17.66 -43.85 -4.11
C ALA A 41 17.25 -42.48 -4.72
N PRO A 42 17.31 -42.25 -6.05
CA PRO A 42 16.83 -41.01 -6.67
C PRO A 42 15.32 -40.75 -6.51
N TRP A 43 14.49 -41.79 -6.43
CA TRP A 43 13.04 -41.64 -6.22
C TRP A 43 12.71 -41.11 -4.82
N LEU A 44 13.43 -41.59 -3.80
CA LEU A 44 13.28 -41.07 -2.44
C LEU A 44 13.70 -39.60 -2.36
N LEU A 45 14.80 -39.25 -3.04
CA LEU A 45 15.29 -37.88 -3.10
C LEU A 45 14.26 -36.95 -3.74
N TRP A 46 13.72 -37.32 -4.91
CA TRP A 46 12.65 -36.55 -5.56
C TRP A 46 11.49 -36.32 -4.60
N ARG A 47 10.98 -37.37 -3.95
CA ARG A 47 9.81 -37.25 -3.08
C ARG A 47 10.03 -36.37 -1.86
N VAL A 48 11.23 -36.41 -1.28
CA VAL A 48 11.60 -35.49 -0.19
C VAL A 48 11.60 -34.04 -0.67
N VAL A 49 12.15 -33.78 -1.86
CA VAL A 49 12.16 -32.43 -2.43
C VAL A 49 10.74 -31.95 -2.74
N ASP A 50 9.94 -32.79 -3.39
CA ASP A 50 8.54 -32.55 -3.77
C ASP A 50 7.69 -32.12 -2.56
N VAL A 51 7.73 -32.89 -1.47
CA VAL A 51 7.01 -32.57 -0.23
C VAL A 51 7.46 -31.24 0.39
N ILE A 52 8.76 -30.92 0.37
CA ILE A 52 9.28 -29.63 0.86
C ILE A 52 8.80 -28.46 -0.02
N VAL A 53 8.67 -28.68 -1.32
CA VAL A 53 8.20 -27.67 -2.28
C VAL A 53 6.69 -27.45 -2.15
N ASP A 54 5.91 -28.51 -1.95
CA ASP A 54 4.45 -28.45 -1.73
C ASP A 54 4.06 -27.59 -0.51
N ASP A 55 4.89 -27.58 0.54
CA ASP A 55 4.70 -26.73 1.72
C ASP A 55 4.78 -25.22 1.41
N MET A 56 5.24 -24.80 0.21
CA MET A 56 5.21 -23.41 -0.23
C MET A 56 3.83 -22.93 -0.64
N GLN A 57 2.97 -23.82 -1.16
CA GLN A 57 1.63 -23.46 -1.61
C GLN A 57 0.78 -22.77 -0.52
N PRO A 58 0.65 -23.31 0.72
CA PRO A 58 -0.11 -22.64 1.77
C PRO A 58 0.49 -21.30 2.18
N ILE A 59 1.81 -21.14 2.12
CA ILE A 59 2.48 -19.87 2.45
C ILE A 59 2.13 -18.80 1.41
N LEU A 60 2.20 -19.13 0.12
CA LEU A 60 1.80 -18.23 -0.96
C LEU A 60 0.32 -17.86 -0.86
N ALA A 61 -0.54 -18.82 -0.53
CA ALA A 61 -1.97 -18.57 -0.31
C ALA A 61 -2.21 -17.58 0.84
N ALA A 62 -1.47 -17.70 1.94
CA ALA A 62 -1.56 -16.78 3.07
C ALA A 62 -1.14 -15.35 2.68
N PHE A 63 -0.04 -15.19 1.93
CA PHE A 63 0.37 -13.88 1.43
C PHE A 63 -0.66 -13.28 0.46
N ARG A 64 -1.20 -14.10 -0.44
CA ARG A 64 -2.26 -13.66 -1.37
C ARG A 64 -3.49 -13.16 -0.62
N ALA A 65 -3.97 -13.91 0.37
CA ALA A 65 -5.10 -13.51 1.22
C ALA A 65 -4.80 -12.22 1.99
N ARG A 66 -3.59 -12.08 2.53
CA ARG A 66 -3.14 -10.86 3.22
C ARG A 66 -3.12 -9.64 2.30
N LEU A 67 -2.66 -9.78 1.06
CA LEU A 67 -2.67 -8.70 0.07
C LEU A 67 -4.08 -8.32 -0.37
N GLN A 68 -4.96 -9.31 -0.59
CA GLN A 68 -6.37 -9.04 -0.87
C GLN A 68 -7.04 -8.28 0.27
N TRP A 69 -6.73 -8.63 1.52
CA TRP A 69 -7.21 -7.90 2.68
C TRP A 69 -6.74 -6.43 2.66
N PHE A 70 -5.45 -6.17 2.36
CA PHE A 70 -4.94 -4.80 2.23
C PHE A 70 -5.65 -4.03 1.11
N THR A 71 -5.84 -4.63 -0.05
CA THR A 71 -6.56 -4.03 -1.18
C THR A 71 -7.98 -3.61 -0.78
N ALA A 72 -8.72 -4.51 -0.14
CA ALA A 72 -10.08 -4.22 0.35
C ALA A 72 -10.07 -3.15 1.45
N HIS A 73 -9.07 -3.19 2.34
CA HIS A 73 -8.93 -2.22 3.43
C HIS A 73 -8.67 -0.81 2.92
N ILE A 74 -7.74 -0.66 1.97
CA ILE A 74 -7.38 0.62 1.34
C ILE A 74 -8.58 1.19 0.56
N ALA A 75 -9.29 0.33 -0.19
CA ALA A 75 -10.47 0.74 -0.96
C ALA A 75 -11.61 1.26 -0.06
N ARG A 76 -11.88 0.59 1.08
CA ARG A 76 -12.99 0.95 1.98
C ARG A 76 -12.71 2.17 2.85
N ARG A 77 -11.48 2.34 3.35
CA ARG A 77 -11.18 3.35 4.38
C ARG A 77 -10.70 4.70 3.83
N ARG A 78 -10.55 4.85 2.51
CA ARG A 78 -10.00 6.06 1.86
C ARG A 78 -8.81 6.63 2.66
N ALA A 79 -7.92 5.73 3.08
CA ALA A 79 -6.72 5.99 3.87
C ALA A 79 -6.84 7.17 4.86
N LYS A 80 -7.76 7.11 5.85
CA LYS A 80 -7.63 7.97 7.03
C LYS A 80 -6.27 7.69 7.69
N SER A 81 -5.26 8.47 7.33
CA SER A 81 -3.89 8.55 7.85
C SER A 81 -3.48 7.43 8.81
N ASP A 82 -3.55 6.18 8.34
CA ASP A 82 -3.20 5.04 9.17
C ASP A 82 -1.75 4.71 8.84
N ASN A 83 -0.83 5.43 9.50
CA ASN A 83 0.61 5.19 9.41
C ASN A 83 0.95 3.71 9.67
N ASP A 84 0.06 2.95 10.32
CA ASP A 84 0.23 1.52 10.53
C ASP A 84 0.04 0.69 9.25
N VAL A 85 -0.78 1.14 8.28
CA VAL A 85 -0.99 0.42 7.03
C VAL A 85 0.26 0.46 6.16
N GLU A 86 0.89 1.63 5.99
CA GLU A 86 2.14 1.74 5.21
C GLU A 86 3.25 0.88 5.85
N LYS A 87 3.40 0.94 7.18
CA LYS A 87 4.36 0.10 7.91
C LYS A 87 4.09 -1.39 7.71
N LYS A 88 2.84 -1.85 7.88
CA LYS A 88 2.47 -3.26 7.70
C LYS A 88 2.73 -3.74 6.27
N LEU A 89 2.53 -2.87 5.27
CA LEU A 89 2.80 -3.19 3.87
C LEU A 89 4.30 -3.30 3.60
N LEU A 90 5.11 -2.41 4.18
CA LEU A 90 6.58 -2.51 4.12
C LEU A 90 7.08 -3.81 4.75
N TRP A 91 6.58 -4.20 5.92
CA TRP A 91 6.93 -5.47 6.56
C TRP A 91 6.54 -6.67 5.70
N THR A 92 5.33 -6.66 5.13
CA THR A 92 4.86 -7.72 4.21
C THR A 92 5.78 -7.84 2.98
N ARG A 93 6.23 -6.71 2.44
CA ARG A 93 7.18 -6.67 1.32
C ARG A 93 8.53 -7.29 1.70
N VAL A 94 9.07 -6.95 2.87
CA VAL A 94 10.33 -7.52 3.37
C VAL A 94 10.21 -9.03 3.60
N GLU A 95 9.09 -9.49 4.15
CA GLU A 95 8.79 -10.93 4.31
C GLU A 95 8.77 -11.65 2.96
N LEU A 96 8.07 -11.11 1.95
CA LEU A 96 8.03 -11.67 0.59
C LEU A 96 9.42 -11.74 -0.06
N GLU A 97 10.23 -10.67 0.06
CA GLU A 97 11.60 -10.66 -0.46
C GLU A 97 12.51 -11.64 0.28
N TRP A 98 12.27 -11.87 1.57
CA TRP A 98 12.99 -12.85 2.35
C TRP A 98 12.67 -14.27 1.86
N VAL A 99 11.40 -14.60 1.66
CA VAL A 99 10.97 -15.89 1.10
C VAL A 99 11.56 -16.08 -0.30
N GLN A 100 11.43 -15.09 -1.18
CA GLN A 100 11.97 -15.17 -2.55
C GLN A 100 13.49 -15.41 -2.57
N ARG A 101 14.26 -14.76 -1.69
CA ARG A 101 15.71 -14.97 -1.56
C ARG A 101 16.06 -16.38 -1.11
N LYS A 102 15.17 -17.08 -0.39
CA LYS A 102 15.37 -18.46 0.05
C LYS A 102 14.92 -19.49 -0.98
N VAL A 103 13.85 -19.22 -1.74
CA VAL A 103 13.34 -20.15 -2.76
C VAL A 103 14.21 -20.17 -4.02
N ARG A 104 14.74 -19.01 -4.46
CA ARG A 104 15.62 -18.92 -5.64
C ARG A 104 16.82 -19.90 -5.64
N PRO A 105 17.61 -20.05 -4.56
CA PRO A 105 18.69 -21.02 -4.55
C PRO A 105 18.20 -22.48 -4.59
N ILE A 106 17.01 -22.78 -4.05
CA ILE A 106 16.44 -24.14 -4.10
C ILE A 106 16.18 -24.55 -5.56
N SER A 107 15.56 -23.67 -6.35
CA SER A 107 15.37 -23.88 -7.81
C SER A 107 16.70 -24.14 -8.53
N ARG A 108 17.77 -23.43 -8.17
CA ARG A 108 19.10 -23.68 -8.75
C ARG A 108 19.68 -25.04 -8.38
N VAL A 109 19.46 -25.50 -7.14
CA VAL A 109 19.91 -26.81 -6.69
C VAL A 109 19.15 -27.92 -7.43
N VAL A 110 17.82 -27.79 -7.55
CA VAL A 110 16.99 -28.73 -8.32
C VAL A 110 17.43 -28.79 -9.78
N ARG A 111 17.68 -27.63 -10.41
CA ARG A 111 18.21 -27.57 -11.78
C ARG A 111 19.57 -28.27 -11.93
N GLN A 112 20.46 -28.12 -10.95
CA GLN A 112 21.74 -28.86 -10.96
C GLN A 112 21.54 -30.36 -10.83
N MET A 113 20.59 -30.80 -10.00
CA MET A 113 20.24 -32.22 -9.84
C MET A 113 19.68 -32.83 -11.12
N ILE A 114 18.85 -32.10 -11.87
CA ILE A 114 18.30 -32.53 -13.17
C ILE A 114 19.42 -32.83 -14.18
N HIS A 115 20.51 -32.07 -14.15
CA HIS A 115 21.64 -32.22 -15.07
C HIS A 115 22.70 -33.22 -14.58
N ASP A 116 22.55 -33.77 -13.38
CA ASP A 116 23.50 -34.73 -12.83
C ASP A 116 23.33 -36.11 -13.48
N LYS A 117 24.42 -36.68 -13.99
CA LYS A 117 24.45 -37.99 -14.65
C LYS A 117 24.15 -39.16 -13.71
N THR A 118 24.16 -38.94 -12.40
CA THR A 118 23.80 -39.94 -11.39
C THR A 118 22.29 -40.12 -11.25
N ILE A 119 21.49 -39.11 -11.66
CA ILE A 119 20.04 -39.19 -11.73
C ILE A 119 19.68 -39.56 -13.18
N VAL A 120 19.25 -40.80 -13.37
CA VAL A 120 18.96 -41.36 -14.70
C VAL A 120 17.56 -41.99 -14.71
N GLY A 121 16.85 -41.82 -15.82
CA GLY A 121 15.55 -42.43 -16.07
C GLY A 121 14.38 -41.51 -15.76
N ASP A 122 13.21 -42.09 -15.50
CA ASP A 122 11.94 -41.36 -15.40
C ASP A 122 11.93 -40.29 -14.28
N VAL A 123 12.78 -40.41 -13.26
CA VAL A 123 12.91 -39.45 -12.14
C VAL A 123 13.24 -38.03 -12.60
N THR A 124 13.96 -37.87 -13.72
CA THR A 124 14.30 -36.56 -14.26
C THR A 124 13.05 -35.76 -14.63
N GLN A 125 12.03 -36.40 -15.22
CA GLN A 125 10.78 -35.74 -15.57
C GLN A 125 10.01 -35.24 -14.34
N TYR A 126 10.06 -36.00 -13.24
CA TYR A 126 9.43 -35.59 -11.98
C TYR A 126 10.19 -34.45 -11.29
N LEU A 127 11.52 -34.39 -11.44
CA LEU A 127 12.31 -33.24 -10.96
C LEU A 127 12.08 -31.98 -11.81
N GLU A 128 11.86 -32.12 -13.12
CA GLU A 128 11.47 -31.01 -14.00
C GLU A 128 10.13 -30.41 -13.56
N ASP A 129 9.12 -31.22 -13.20
CA ASP A 129 7.84 -30.73 -12.66
C ASP A 129 8.03 -29.92 -11.36
N VAL A 130 8.89 -30.40 -10.46
CA VAL A 130 9.24 -29.68 -9.23
C VAL A 130 9.97 -28.37 -9.53
N GLU A 131 10.83 -28.34 -10.56
CA GLU A 131 11.46 -27.11 -11.01
C GLU A 131 10.41 -26.11 -11.53
N ASP A 132 9.49 -26.55 -12.38
CA ASP A 132 8.42 -25.72 -12.95
C ASP A 132 7.53 -25.14 -11.84
N HIS A 133 7.20 -25.93 -10.81
CA HIS A 133 6.49 -25.45 -9.63
C HIS A 133 7.28 -24.36 -8.88
N LEU A 134 8.58 -24.57 -8.66
CA LEU A 134 9.44 -23.59 -8.02
C LEU A 134 9.56 -22.29 -8.82
N GLU A 135 9.70 -22.37 -10.14
CA GLU A 135 9.70 -21.18 -11.02
C GLU A 135 8.37 -20.43 -10.91
N THR A 136 7.25 -21.15 -10.99
CA THR A 136 5.90 -20.58 -10.83
C THR A 136 5.75 -19.85 -9.48
N TYR A 137 6.29 -20.42 -8.40
CA TYR A 137 6.28 -19.80 -7.07
C TYR A 137 7.16 -18.54 -7.00
N ILE A 138 8.33 -18.55 -7.64
CA ILE A 138 9.21 -17.37 -7.72
C ILE A 138 8.53 -16.23 -8.49
N GLU A 139 7.80 -16.55 -9.56
CA GLU A 139 6.99 -15.58 -10.31
C GLU A 139 5.84 -15.03 -9.48
N GLU A 140 5.09 -15.88 -8.77
CA GLU A 140 4.00 -15.46 -7.89
C GLU A 140 4.50 -14.54 -6.77
N LEU A 141 5.66 -14.84 -6.17
CA LEU A 141 6.31 -13.97 -5.18
C LEU A 141 6.69 -12.61 -5.80
N SER A 142 7.25 -12.61 -7.01
CA SER A 142 7.59 -11.39 -7.74
C SER A 142 6.36 -10.52 -8.01
N ARG A 143 5.26 -11.16 -8.46
CA ARG A 143 3.97 -10.50 -8.68
C ARG A 143 3.41 -9.94 -7.37
N SER A 144 3.50 -10.68 -6.27
CA SER A 144 3.06 -10.25 -4.94
C SER A 144 3.84 -9.04 -4.42
N ILE A 145 5.16 -8.99 -4.65
CA ILE A 145 5.99 -7.82 -4.33
C ILE A 145 5.54 -6.59 -5.16
N GLY A 146 5.28 -6.78 -6.46
CA GLY A 146 4.75 -5.72 -7.32
C GLY A 146 3.39 -5.18 -6.84
N VAL A 147 2.50 -6.05 -6.37
CA VAL A 147 1.21 -5.65 -5.77
C VAL A 147 1.44 -4.86 -4.48
N CYS A 148 2.38 -5.27 -3.61
CA CYS A 148 2.74 -4.50 -2.42
C CYS A 148 3.18 -3.07 -2.77
N ASP A 149 4.06 -2.92 -3.76
CA ASP A 149 4.56 -1.60 -4.16
C ASP A 149 3.44 -0.74 -4.76
N SER A 150 2.56 -1.33 -5.58
CA SER A 150 1.39 -0.63 -6.12
C SER A 150 0.42 -0.16 -5.03
N LEU A 151 0.12 -1.00 -4.04
CA LEU A 151 -0.73 -0.63 -2.90
C LEU A 151 -0.09 0.47 -2.06
N ARG A 152 1.24 0.46 -1.90
CA ARG A 152 1.97 1.50 -1.14
C ARG A 152 1.85 2.84 -1.84
N ASP A 153 2.04 2.86 -3.16
CA ASP A 153 1.95 4.09 -3.94
C ASP A 153 0.51 4.61 -3.97
N GLN A 154 -0.48 3.72 -3.95
CA GLN A 154 -1.89 4.10 -3.79
C GLN A 154 -2.16 4.77 -2.43
N VAL A 155 -1.63 4.21 -1.33
CA VAL A 155 -1.74 4.81 0.01
C VAL A 155 -1.08 6.20 0.05
N ARG A 156 0.11 6.35 -0.53
CA ARG A 156 0.79 7.64 -0.63
C ARG A 156 -0.02 8.65 -1.43
N SER A 157 -0.55 8.25 -2.58
CA SER A 157 -1.40 9.11 -3.42
C SER A 157 -2.64 9.62 -2.66
N PHE A 158 -3.26 8.79 -1.83
CA PHE A 158 -4.37 9.25 -0.99
C PHE A 158 -3.93 10.29 0.04
N ARG A 159 -2.78 10.07 0.70
CA ARG A 159 -2.24 11.03 1.67
C ARG A 159 -1.87 12.36 1.02
N ASP A 160 -1.26 12.32 -0.17
CA ASP A 160 -0.89 13.52 -0.91
C ASP A 160 -2.13 14.33 -1.30
N ARG A 161 -3.23 13.66 -1.70
CA ARG A 161 -4.52 14.32 -1.96
C ARG A 161 -5.11 14.98 -0.71
N GLU A 162 -5.01 14.36 0.45
CA GLU A 162 -5.45 14.98 1.71
C GLU A 162 -4.61 16.22 2.04
N GLN A 163 -3.29 16.13 1.87
CA GLN A 163 -2.37 17.25 2.12
C GLN A 163 -2.64 18.42 1.16
N GLN A 164 -2.95 18.15 -0.11
CA GLN A 164 -3.37 19.17 -1.07
C GLN A 164 -4.63 19.90 -0.60
N GLY A 165 -5.60 19.20 0.01
CA GLY A 165 -6.78 19.81 0.60
C GLY A 165 -6.45 20.80 1.73
N VAL A 166 -5.53 20.44 2.64
CA VAL A 166 -5.11 21.31 3.74
C VAL A 166 -4.39 22.56 3.22
N VAL A 167 -3.44 22.40 2.31
CA VAL A 167 -2.69 23.51 1.70
C VAL A 167 -3.63 24.44 0.94
N TYR A 168 -4.62 23.88 0.24
CA TYR A 168 -5.63 24.65 -0.46
C TYR A 168 -6.48 25.51 0.49
N VAL A 169 -6.94 24.96 1.63
CA VAL A 169 -7.70 25.73 2.62
C VAL A 169 -6.85 26.86 3.21
N LEU A 170 -5.59 26.59 3.55
CA LEU A 170 -4.67 27.60 4.05
C LEU A 170 -4.44 28.73 3.02
N ALA A 171 -4.22 28.36 1.75
CA ALA A 171 -4.05 29.31 0.66
C ALA A 171 -5.30 30.16 0.46
N LEU A 172 -6.49 29.56 0.49
CA LEU A 172 -7.77 30.26 0.38
C LEU A 172 -7.94 31.32 1.47
N VAL A 173 -7.69 30.94 2.73
CA VAL A 173 -7.76 31.87 3.87
C VAL A 173 -6.75 33.00 3.67
N THR A 174 -5.51 32.67 3.33
CA THR A 174 -4.42 33.65 3.14
C THR A 174 -4.74 34.64 2.01
N THR A 175 -5.22 34.16 0.86
CA THR A 175 -5.57 35.02 -0.28
C THR A 175 -6.76 35.94 0.03
N MET A 176 -7.71 35.51 0.87
CA MET A 176 -8.82 36.37 1.31
C MET A 176 -8.36 37.40 2.36
N THR A 177 -7.47 37.03 3.29
CA THR A 177 -7.05 37.93 4.39
C THR A 177 -5.97 38.92 3.98
N THR A 178 -5.05 38.56 3.08
CA THR A 178 -3.92 39.41 2.66
C THR A 178 -4.35 40.79 2.16
N PRO A 179 -5.29 40.93 1.19
CA PRO A 179 -5.71 42.24 0.72
C PRO A 179 -6.46 43.04 1.81
N LEU A 180 -7.23 42.35 2.67
CA LEU A 180 -7.93 43.01 3.76
C LEU A 180 -6.95 43.54 4.82
N GLN A 181 -5.88 42.80 5.11
CA GLN A 181 -4.79 43.24 5.99
C GLN A 181 -4.04 44.44 5.40
N LEU A 182 -3.79 44.45 4.09
CA LEU A 182 -3.19 45.61 3.42
C LEU A 182 -4.08 46.86 3.54
N LEU A 183 -5.39 46.71 3.35
CA LEU A 183 -6.34 47.81 3.53
C LEU A 183 -6.39 48.30 4.98
N ALA A 184 -6.47 47.39 5.95
CA ALA A 184 -6.46 47.73 7.37
C ALA A 184 -5.16 48.43 7.76
N SER A 185 -4.02 47.99 7.22
CA SER A 185 -2.73 48.64 7.41
C SER A 185 -2.73 50.07 6.87
N MET A 186 -3.15 50.28 5.61
CA MET A 186 -3.24 51.61 5.00
C MET A 186 -4.14 52.57 5.79
N TYR A 187 -5.31 52.10 6.23
CA TYR A 187 -6.26 52.91 7.01
C TYR A 187 -5.81 53.12 8.46
N GLY A 188 -4.92 52.26 8.98
CA GLY A 188 -4.29 52.42 10.30
C GLY A 188 -3.14 53.44 10.31
N MET A 189 -2.73 53.96 9.15
CA MET A 189 -1.67 54.96 9.05
C MET A 189 -2.23 56.37 9.27
N ASN A 190 -1.56 57.16 10.12
CA ASN A 190 -1.92 58.55 10.45
C ASN A 190 -1.43 59.53 9.38
N PHE A 191 -1.98 59.46 8.17
CA PHE A 191 -1.66 60.39 7.09
C PHE A 191 -2.46 61.70 7.22
N ILE A 192 -1.78 62.83 7.09
CA ILE A 192 -2.34 64.18 7.27
C ILE A 192 -1.94 65.04 6.06
N ASP A 193 -2.88 65.83 5.54
CA ASP A 193 -2.67 66.83 4.48
C ASP A 193 -1.91 68.07 5.00
N ASP A 194 -1.39 68.92 4.12
CA ASP A 194 -0.72 70.19 4.48
C ASP A 194 -1.63 71.13 5.31
N SER A 195 -2.95 70.89 5.25
CA SER A 195 -3.97 71.60 6.04
C SER A 195 -4.29 70.96 7.41
N GLY A 196 -3.54 69.96 7.86
CA GLY A 196 -3.73 69.30 9.16
C GLY A 196 -4.91 68.33 9.25
N LYS A 197 -5.50 67.94 8.11
CA LYS A 197 -6.68 67.05 8.05
C LYS A 197 -6.29 65.62 7.65
N PRO A 198 -6.96 64.58 8.19
CA PRO A 198 -6.66 63.19 7.86
C PRO A 198 -6.98 62.89 6.39
N VAL A 199 -6.04 62.28 5.69
CA VAL A 199 -6.13 61.94 4.26
C VAL A 199 -5.60 60.53 4.04
N VAL A 200 -6.28 59.71 3.27
CA VAL A 200 -5.76 58.38 2.89
C VAL A 200 -5.06 58.50 1.53
N PRO A 201 -3.83 57.99 1.36
CA PRO A 201 -3.12 58.05 0.10
C PRO A 201 -3.96 57.48 -1.05
N GLY A 202 -4.15 58.26 -2.12
CA GLY A 202 -4.89 57.87 -3.32
C GLY A 202 -6.42 58.05 -3.27
N LEU A 203 -7.04 58.19 -2.10
CA LEU A 203 -8.50 58.38 -1.93
C LEU A 203 -8.90 59.81 -1.54
N GLY A 204 -7.93 60.65 -1.15
CA GLY A 204 -8.14 62.06 -0.84
C GLY A 204 -8.71 62.30 0.55
N ARG A 205 -9.38 63.45 0.73
CA ARG A 205 -9.93 63.90 2.02
C ARG A 205 -11.18 63.10 2.37
N LEU A 206 -11.12 62.37 3.50
CA LEU A 206 -12.25 61.60 3.99
C LEU A 206 -12.79 62.20 5.29
N ASP A 207 -14.10 62.40 5.33
CA ASP A 207 -14.81 62.69 6.57
C ASP A 207 -14.96 61.38 7.37
N MET A 208 -14.97 61.46 8.71
CA MET A 208 -14.83 60.28 9.59
C MET A 208 -15.91 59.21 9.34
N GLN A 209 -17.14 59.64 9.01
CA GLN A 209 -18.24 58.75 8.64
C GLN A 209 -18.07 58.12 7.24
N ARG A 210 -17.56 58.88 6.26
CA ARG A 210 -17.37 58.39 4.88
C ARG A 210 -16.20 57.39 4.78
N GLY A 211 -15.14 57.61 5.56
CA GLY A 211 -14.00 56.70 5.61
C GLY A 211 -14.36 55.30 6.09
N TYR A 212 -15.21 55.20 7.12
CA TYR A 212 -15.67 53.90 7.65
C TYR A 212 -16.53 53.14 6.63
N CYS A 213 -17.47 53.83 5.96
CA CYS A 213 -18.29 53.21 4.90
C CYS A 213 -17.44 52.75 3.71
N LEU A 214 -16.46 53.54 3.28
CA LEU A 214 -15.56 53.17 2.18
C LEU A 214 -14.69 51.96 2.52
N PHE A 215 -14.15 51.89 3.74
CA PHE A 215 -13.34 50.76 4.18
C PHE A 215 -14.11 49.43 4.08
N TRP A 216 -15.31 49.37 4.68
CA TRP A 216 -16.14 48.17 4.63
C TRP A 216 -16.65 47.86 3.23
N GLY A 217 -17.07 48.88 2.47
CA GLY A 217 -17.55 48.70 1.10
C GLY A 217 -16.47 48.12 0.18
N LEU A 218 -15.25 48.68 0.23
CA LEU A 218 -14.12 48.20 -0.56
C LEU A 218 -13.65 46.81 -0.10
N GLY A 219 -13.59 46.57 1.22
CA GLY A 219 -13.24 45.27 1.78
C GLY A 219 -14.19 44.16 1.34
N VAL A 220 -15.51 44.39 1.45
CA VAL A 220 -16.53 43.44 0.98
C VAL A 220 -16.46 43.25 -0.53
N ALA A 221 -16.26 44.32 -1.30
CA ALA A 221 -16.12 44.24 -2.76
C ALA A 221 -14.93 43.37 -3.18
N ILE A 222 -13.77 43.54 -2.54
CA ILE A 222 -12.55 42.76 -2.84
C ILE A 222 -12.72 41.29 -2.45
N VAL A 223 -13.23 41.01 -1.25
CA VAL A 223 -13.49 39.62 -0.81
C VAL A 223 -14.49 38.95 -1.75
N SER A 224 -15.55 39.66 -2.14
CA SER A 224 -16.55 39.15 -3.09
C SER A 224 -15.95 38.90 -4.47
N ALA A 225 -15.11 39.80 -4.99
CA ALA A 225 -14.43 39.63 -6.26
C ALA A 225 -13.47 38.42 -6.25
N ILE A 226 -12.72 38.21 -5.17
CA ILE A 226 -11.84 37.05 -5.00
C ILE A 226 -12.67 35.76 -4.91
N TYR A 227 -13.74 35.75 -4.13
CA TYR A 227 -14.64 34.61 -4.02
C TYR A 227 -15.28 34.24 -5.37
N ILE A 228 -15.73 35.24 -6.13
CA ILE A 228 -16.29 35.04 -7.47
C ILE A 228 -15.22 34.50 -8.43
N SER A 229 -14.04 35.13 -8.48
CA SER A 229 -12.91 34.69 -9.30
C SER A 229 -12.58 33.22 -9.01
N PHE A 230 -12.53 32.86 -7.74
CA PHE A 230 -12.29 31.49 -7.30
C PHE A 230 -13.38 30.52 -7.77
N ARG A 231 -14.66 30.89 -7.64
CA ARG A 231 -15.79 30.09 -8.12
C ARG A 231 -15.77 29.86 -9.63
N TYR A 232 -15.30 30.84 -10.42
CA TYR A 232 -15.26 30.74 -11.88
C TYR A 232 -14.01 30.04 -12.40
N VAL A 233 -12.82 30.35 -11.87
CA VAL A 233 -11.53 29.78 -12.30
C VAL A 233 -11.39 28.34 -11.84
N LEU A 234 -11.82 28.02 -10.61
CA LEU A 234 -11.68 26.67 -10.07
C LEU A 234 -12.76 25.69 -10.57
N LYS A 235 -13.81 26.19 -11.24
CA LYS A 235 -14.76 25.33 -11.96
C LYS A 235 -14.18 24.77 -13.27
N TRP A 236 -13.04 25.31 -13.72
CA TRP A 236 -12.37 24.95 -14.96
C TRP A 236 -11.12 24.08 -14.76
N MET A 237 -10.72 23.81 -13.51
CA MET A 237 -9.72 22.80 -13.14
C MET A 237 -10.41 21.65 -12.42
#